data_AF-A0A6G3Z8X6-F1
#
_entry.id   AF-A0A6G3Z8X6-F1
#
_cell.length_a   1.000
_cell.length_b   1.000
_cell.length_c   1.000
_cell.angle_alpha   90.00
_cell.angle_beta   90.00
_cell.angle_gamma   90.00
#
_symmetry.space_group_name_H-M   'P 1'
#
loop_
_entity.id
_entity.type
_entity.pdbx_description
1 polymer ?
#
loop_
_entity_poly.entity_id
_entity_poly.type
_entity_poly.pdbx_seq_one_letter_code
_entity_poly.pdbx_strand_id
1 'polypeptide(L)'
;VGFALQLPSIHIAVIGLTCGFVMALELINTALEAVVDLTVQQNYHELAKIAKDCAAGAVLIAALIAIWVGVCLILPPLVIILHPLFWA
;
A
#
# COMPACT_ATOMS: atom_id res chain seq x y z
N VAL A 1 1.41 9.48 14.11
CA VAL A 1 1.93 8.26 14.79
C VAL A 1 3.45 8.25 14.87
N GLY A 2 4.20 8.30 13.75
CA GLY A 2 5.68 8.21 13.80
C GLY A 2 6.38 9.29 14.63
N PHE A 3 5.90 10.53 14.59
CA PHE A 3 6.39 11.61 15.47
C PHE A 3 6.11 11.38 16.96
N ALA A 4 4.99 10.72 17.30
CA ALA A 4 4.64 10.39 18.69
C ALA A 4 5.49 9.23 19.24
N LEU A 5 5.98 8.34 18.37
CA LEU A 5 6.86 7.22 18.71
C LEU A 5 8.35 7.57 18.65
N GLN A 6 8.71 8.85 18.43
CA GLN A 6 10.08 9.32 18.24
C GLN A 6 10.87 8.50 17.21
N LEU A 7 10.19 8.06 16.13
CA LEU A 7 10.84 7.28 15.08
C LEU A 7 11.92 8.11 14.37
N PRO A 8 13.06 7.49 13.99
CA PRO A 8 14.04 8.11 13.10
C PRO A 8 13.37 8.66 11.83
N SER A 9 13.83 9.82 11.34
CA SER A 9 13.28 10.45 10.13
C SER A 9 13.28 9.51 8.92
N ILE A 10 14.26 8.60 8.84
CA ILE A 10 14.32 7.57 7.80
C ILE A 10 13.15 6.59 7.86
N HIS A 11 12.68 6.17 9.04
CA HIS A 11 11.52 5.27 9.16
C HIS A 11 10.24 5.96 8.71
N ILE A 12 10.07 7.24 9.07
CA ILE A 12 8.93 8.05 8.62
C ILE A 12 8.96 8.24 7.10
N ALA A 13 10.14 8.51 6.53
CA ALA A 13 10.31 8.64 5.09
C ALA A 13 9.99 7.34 4.35
N VAL A 14 10.48 6.19 4.85
CA VAL A 14 10.20 4.87 4.26
C VAL A 14 8.70 4.55 4.31
N ILE A 15 8.03 4.78 5.45
CA ILE A 15 6.57 4.59 5.55
C ILE A 15 5.85 5.50 4.55
N GLY A 16 6.21 6.78 4.51
CA GLY A 16 5.61 7.75 3.59
C GLY A 16 5.80 7.34 2.12
N LEU A 17 6.99 6.89 1.74
CA LEU A 17 7.28 6.38 0.40
C LEU A 17 6.47 5.12 0.07
N THR A 18 6.35 4.17 1.00
CA THR A 18 5.56 2.96 0.77
C THR A 18 4.06 3.25 0.61
N CYS A 19 3.49 4.12 1.44
CA CYS A 19 2.10 4.58 1.28
C CYS A 19 1.91 5.35 -0.03
N GLY A 20 2.86 6.25 -0.36
CA GLY A 20 2.87 6.99 -1.61
C GLY A 20 2.90 6.09 -2.84
N PHE A 21 3.69 5.01 -2.78
CA PHE A 21 3.78 4.02 -3.85
C PHE A 21 2.48 3.25 -4.05
N VAL A 22 1.78 2.86 -2.98
CA VAL A 22 0.45 2.23 -3.09
C VAL A 22 -0.55 3.18 -3.76
N MET A 23 -0.57 4.46 -3.36
CA MET A 23 -1.44 5.46 -3.99
C MET A 23 -1.10 5.67 -5.48
N ALA A 24 0.18 5.71 -5.82
CA ALA A 24 0.61 5.82 -7.21
C ALA A 24 0.16 4.61 -8.05
N LEU A 25 0.26 3.39 -7.51
CA LEU A 25 -0.22 2.19 -8.18
C LEU A 25 -1.73 2.15 -8.33
N GLU A 26 -2.49 2.65 -7.35
CA GLU A 26 -3.95 2.74 -7.48
C GLU A 26 -4.36 3.70 -8.60
N LEU A 27 -3.69 4.85 -8.70
CA LEU A 27 -3.91 5.79 -9.82
C LEU A 27 -3.55 5.17 -11.17
N ILE A 28 -2.46 4.40 -11.23
CA ILE A 28 -2.08 3.66 -12.44
C ILE A 28 -3.13 2.60 -12.77
N ASN A 29 -3.64 1.86 -11.78
CA ASN A 29 -4.69 0.86 -11.95
C ASN A 29 -5.96 1.47 -12.54
N THR A 30 -6.45 2.58 -11.98
CA THR A 30 -7.61 3.32 -12.52
C THR A 30 -7.36 3.83 -13.94
N ALA A 31 -6.15 4.35 -14.23
CA ALA A 31 -5.80 4.80 -15.57
C ALA A 31 -5.77 3.64 -16.58
N LEU A 32 -5.25 2.48 -16.20
CA LEU A 32 -5.25 1.26 -17.00
C LEU A 32 -6.68 0.78 -17.26
N GLU A 33 -7.54 0.80 -16.25
CA GLU A 33 -8.96 0.48 -16.39
C GLU A 33 -9.64 1.37 -17.43
N ALA A 34 -9.43 2.69 -17.35
CA ALA A 34 -9.99 3.65 -18.30
C ALA A 34 -9.47 3.43 -19.73
N VAL A 35 -8.17 3.14 -19.91
CA VAL A 35 -7.59 2.85 -21.23
C VAL A 35 -8.15 1.54 -21.81
N VAL A 36 -8.29 0.49 -20.99
CA VAL A 36 -8.89 -0.77 -21.42
C VAL A 36 -10.35 -0.54 -21.81
N ASP A 37 -11.13 0.18 -21.01
CA ASP A 37 -12.54 0.46 -21.30
C ASP A 37 -12.74 1.29 -22.56
N LEU A 38 -11.83 2.23 -22.84
CA LEU A 38 -11.81 3.02 -24.07
C LEU A 38 -11.49 2.14 -25.28
N THR A 39 -10.49 1.25 -25.16
CA THR A 39 -10.00 0.43 -26.27
C THR A 39 -11.01 -0.63 -26.69
N VAL A 40 -11.70 -1.24 -25.72
CA VAL A 40 -12.60 -2.36 -25.96
C VAL A 40 -14.04 -1.88 -26.23
N GLN A 41 -14.30 -0.57 -26.16
CA GLN A 41 -15.61 0.05 -26.38
C GLN A 41 -16.73 -0.61 -25.54
N GLN A 42 -16.45 -0.98 -24.30
CA GLN A 42 -17.38 -1.68 -23.40
C GLN A 42 -17.82 -3.10 -23.87
N ASN A 43 -17.18 -3.68 -24.90
CA ASN A 43 -17.38 -5.09 -25.23
C ASN A 43 -16.53 -5.96 -24.30
N TYR A 44 -17.03 -7.15 -23.94
CA TYR A 44 -16.26 -8.07 -23.11
C TYR A 44 -15.17 -8.75 -23.92
N HIS A 45 -13.92 -8.63 -23.46
CA HIS A 45 -12.77 -9.40 -23.99
C HIS A 45 -12.01 -10.06 -22.84
N GLU A 46 -11.66 -11.33 -23.02
CA GLU A 46 -10.96 -12.11 -22.00
C GLU A 46 -9.58 -11.52 -21.64
N LEU A 47 -8.85 -11.00 -22.63
CA LEU A 47 -7.59 -10.29 -22.43
C LEU A 47 -7.76 -9.00 -21.62
N ALA A 48 -8.86 -8.27 -21.80
CA ALA A 48 -9.16 -7.06 -21.06
C ALA A 48 -9.40 -7.36 -19.58
N LYS A 49 -10.09 -8.47 -19.29
CA LYS A 49 -10.25 -8.95 -17.92
C LYS A 49 -8.91 -9.31 -17.27
N ILE A 50 -8.07 -10.08 -17.96
CA ILE A 50 -6.74 -10.45 -17.44
C ILE A 50 -5.88 -9.21 -17.15
N ALA A 51 -5.93 -8.19 -18.02
CA ALA A 51 -5.20 -6.94 -17.81
C ALA A 51 -5.67 -6.20 -16.55
N LYS A 52 -6.99 -6.08 -16.35
CA LYS A 52 -7.57 -5.45 -15.16
C LYS A 52 -7.27 -6.23 -13.88
N ASP A 53 -7.42 -7.56 -13.91
CA ASP A 53 -7.12 -8.43 -12.77
C ASP A 53 -5.63 -8.35 -12.35
N CYS A 54 -4.73 -8.26 -13.33
CA CYS A 54 -3.30 -8.09 -13.08
C CYS A 54 -2.99 -6.71 -12.45
N ALA A 55 -3.61 -5.64 -12.94
CA ALA A 55 -3.43 -4.29 -12.41
C ALA A 55 -3.92 -4.19 -10.95
N ALA A 56 -5.11 -4.73 -10.65
CA ALA A 56 -5.62 -4.82 -9.28
C ALA A 56 -4.72 -5.70 -8.38
N GLY A 57 -4.20 -6.80 -8.92
CA GLY A 57 -3.24 -7.65 -8.23
C GLY A 57 -1.95 -6.93 -7.83
N ALA A 58 -1.44 -6.04 -8.70
CA ALA A 58 -0.26 -5.23 -8.41
C ALA A 58 -0.49 -4.26 -7.24
N VAL A 59 -1.66 -3.59 -7.19
CA VAL A 59 -2.04 -2.72 -6.07
C VAL A 59 -2.14 -3.52 -4.77
N LEU A 60 -2.77 -4.70 -4.80
CA LEU A 60 -2.91 -5.57 -3.63
C LEU A 60 -1.55 -5.98 -3.05
N ILE A 61 -0.62 -6.41 -3.90
CA ILE A 61 0.74 -6.78 -3.47
C ILE A 61 1.44 -5.58 -2.84
N ALA A 62 1.34 -4.39 -3.45
CA ALA A 62 1.95 -3.20 -2.90
C ALA A 62 1.34 -2.80 -1.54
N ALA A 63 0.02 -2.94 -1.38
CA ALA A 63 -0.67 -2.68 -0.12
C ALA A 63 -0.21 -3.64 0.99
N LEU A 64 -0.04 -4.93 0.68
CA LEU A 64 0.48 -5.93 1.63
C LEU A 64 1.92 -5.61 2.04
N ILE A 65 2.77 -5.19 1.10
CA ILE A 65 4.14 -4.75 1.40
C ILE A 65 4.12 -3.50 2.29
N ALA A 66 3.25 -2.52 2.02
CA ALA A 66 3.14 -1.32 2.85
C ALA A 66 2.72 -1.65 4.29
N ILE A 67 1.77 -2.58 4.47
CA ILE A 67 1.39 -3.09 5.80
C ILE A 67 2.60 -3.75 6.47
N TRP A 68 3.31 -4.63 5.75
CA TRP A 68 4.46 -5.34 6.29
C TRP A 68 5.58 -4.39 6.74
N VAL A 69 5.91 -3.38 5.92
CA VAL A 69 6.88 -2.33 6.27
C VAL A 69 6.41 -1.53 7.48
N GLY A 70 5.13 -1.16 7.54
CA GLY A 70 4.54 -0.47 8.69
C GLY A 70 4.69 -1.29 9.97
N VAL A 71 4.39 -2.59 9.93
CA VAL A 71 4.56 -3.50 11.07
C VAL A 71 6.02 -3.57 11.51
N CYS A 72 6.96 -3.78 10.59
CA CYS A 72 8.38 -3.88 10.93
C CYS A 72 8.95 -2.61 11.59
N LEU A 73 8.50 -1.43 11.16
CA LEU A 73 9.04 -0.16 11.66
C LEU A 73 8.31 0.39 12.89
N ILE A 74 7.00 0.11 13.02
CA ILE A 74 6.16 0.67 14.10
C ILE A 74 6.01 -0.30 15.28
N LEU A 75 5.92 -1.62 15.03
CA LEU A 75 5.58 -2.59 16.07
C LEU A 75 6.63 -2.67 17.21
N PRO A 76 7.95 -2.73 16.94
CA PRO A 76 8.94 -2.80 18.02
C PRO A 76 8.88 -1.63 19.02
N PRO A 77 8.91 -0.34 18.60
CA PRO A 77 8.81 0.77 19.54
C PRO A 77 7.44 0.86 20.20
N LEU A 78 6.37 0.46 19.51
CA LEU A 78 5.02 0.42 20.08
C LEU A 78 4.93 -0.59 21.24
N VAL A 79 5.49 -1.79 21.08
CA VAL A 79 5.50 -2.81 22.15
C VAL A 79 6.29 -2.33 23.36
N ILE A 80 7.43 -1.67 23.17
CA ILE A 80 8.24 -1.13 24.26
C ILE A 80 7.45 -0.09 25.07
N ILE A 81 6.74 0.82 24.39
CA ILE A 81 5.94 1.87 25.05
C ILE A 81 4.72 1.29 25.78
N LEU A 82 4.10 0.25 25.22
CA LEU A 82 2.90 -0.37 25.81
C LEU A 82 3.21 -1.40 26.89
N HIS A 83 4.42 -1.97 26.92
CA HIS A 83 4.82 -2.98 27.90
C HIS A 83 4.49 -2.61 29.38
N PRO A 84 4.70 -1.37 29.86
CA PRO A 84 4.36 -0.97 31.22
C PRO A 84 2.85 -0.95 31.51
N LEU A 85 2.01 -0.78 30.48
CA LEU A 85 0.55 -0.72 30.62
C LEU A 85 -0.07 -2.12 30.82
N PHE A 86 0.58 -3.16 30.29
CA PHE A 86 0.11 -4.54 30.42
C PHE A 86 0.51 -5.22 31.73
N TRP A 87 1.44 -4.64 32.48
CA TRP A 87 1.96 -5.17 33.74
C TRP A 87 1.74 -4.23 34.95
N ALA A 88 0.87 -3.23 34.78
CA ALA A 88 0.35 -2.37 35.84
C ALA A 88 -1.04 -2.85 36.27
#